data_AF-Q8YB38-F1
#
_entry.id   AF-Q8YB38-F1
#
_cell.length_a   1.000
_cell.length_b   1.000
_cell.length_c   1.000
_cell.angle_alpha   90.00
_cell.angle_beta   90.00
_cell.angle_gamma   90.00
#
_symmetry.space_group_name_H-M   'P 1'
#
loop_
_entity.id
_entity.type
_entity.pdbx_description
1 polymer ?
#
loop_
_entity_poly.entity_id
_entity_poly.type
_entity_poly.pdbx_seq_one_letter_code
_entity_poly.pdbx_strand_id
1 'polypeptide(L)' 'MSDANILKPQDEAGVLEMVQAALASSTPLEIIGHGSKRGIGRPVEAGHVLDVSGLSGVTL' A
#
# COMPACT_ATOMS: atom_id res chain seq x y z
N MET A 1 5.69 17.03 -1.35
CA MET A 1 4.91 15.78 -1.29
C MET A 1 4.67 15.54 0.18
N SER A 2 3.51 15.95 0.67
CA SER A 2 3.10 15.78 2.07
C SER A 2 3.23 14.32 2.47
N ASP A 3 3.78 14.09 3.67
CA ASP A 3 4.03 12.78 4.26
C ASP A 3 2.80 11.87 4.13
N ALA A 4 2.77 11.05 3.09
CA ALA A 4 1.84 9.93 3.03
C ALA A 4 2.24 8.98 4.15
N ASN A 5 1.32 8.64 5.03
CA ASN A 5 1.57 7.65 6.07
C ASN A 5 1.73 6.28 5.39
N ILE A 6 2.98 5.89 5.10
CA ILE A 6 3.32 4.65 4.41
C ILE A 6 3.24 3.50 5.40
N LEU A 7 2.40 2.53 5.07
CA LEU A 7 2.18 1.30 5.80
C LEU A 7 2.93 0.17 5.09
N LYS A 8 3.83 -0.52 5.80
CA LYS A 8 4.69 -1.57 5.22
C LYS A 8 4.51 -2.90 5.97
N PRO A 9 3.56 -3.76 5.56
CA PRO A 9 3.30 -5.03 6.21
C PRO A 9 4.49 -5.98 6.04
N GLN A 10 4.67 -6.86 7.02
CA GLN A 10 5.73 -7.88 6.99
C GLN A 10 5.25 -9.22 6.42
N ASP A 11 3.94 -9.45 6.42
CA ASP A 11 3.29 -10.68 6.02
C ASP A 11 1.85 -10.42 5.50
N GLU A 12 1.16 -11.48 5.11
CA GLU A 12 -0.21 -11.44 4.61
C GLU A 12 -1.22 -11.00 5.69
N ALA A 13 -0.93 -11.28 6.97
CA ALA A 13 -1.79 -10.88 8.08
C ALA A 13 -1.78 -9.35 8.26
N GLY A 14 -0.62 -8.72 8.17
CA GLY A 14 -0.49 -7.27 8.18
C GLY A 14 -1.18 -6.60 7.00
N VAL A 15 -1.14 -7.21 5.80
CA VAL A 15 -1.91 -6.72 4.64
C VAL A 15 -3.41 -6.72 4.95
N LEU A 16 -3.93 -7.83 5.50
CA LEU A 16 -5.33 -7.96 5.84
C LEU A 16 -5.78 -6.89 6.85
N GLU A 17 -5.01 -6.71 7.92
CA GLU A 17 -5.30 -5.71 8.95
C GLU A 17 -5.40 -4.30 8.36
N MET A 18 -4.43 -3.91 7.52
CA MET A 18 -4.38 -2.58 6.91
C MET A 18 -5.55 -2.35 5.94
N VAL A 19 -5.93 -3.35 5.15
CA VAL A 19 -7.09 -3.27 4.25
C VAL A 19 -8.39 -3.15 5.06
N GLN A 20 -8.53 -3.93 6.14
CA GLN A 20 -9.70 -3.85 7.01
C GLN A 20 -9.81 -2.48 7.70
N ALA A 21 -8.71 -1.91 8.17
CA ALA A 21 -8.68 -0.59 8.79
C ALA A 21 -9.06 0.52 7.79
N ALA A 22 -8.55 0.47 6.56
CA ALA A 22 -8.92 1.41 5.51
C ALA A 22 -10.40 1.29 5.13
N LEU A 23 -10.92 0.06 5.04
CA LEU A 23 -12.33 -0.20 4.77
C LEU A 23 -13.23 0.33 5.89
N ALA A 24 -12.92 0.00 7.14
CA ALA A 24 -13.70 0.42 8.31
C ALA A 24 -13.77 1.95 8.45
N SER A 25 -12.70 2.65 8.06
CA SER A 25 -12.64 4.12 8.08
C SER A 25 -13.09 4.78 6.77
N SER A 26 -13.45 3.99 5.74
CA SER A 26 -13.72 4.50 4.38
C SER A 26 -12.63 5.44 3.85
N THR A 27 -11.38 5.18 4.23
CA THR A 27 -10.23 5.98 3.81
C THR A 27 -9.65 5.40 2.52
N PRO A 28 -9.48 6.18 1.45
CA PRO A 28 -8.82 5.71 0.25
C PRO A 28 -7.39 5.25 0.54
N LEU A 29 -7.01 4.10 -0.02
CA LEU A 29 -5.72 3.43 0.20
C LEU A 29 -5.02 3.22 -1.16
N GLU A 30 -3.86 3.86 -1.36
CA GLU A 30 -2.99 3.58 -2.52
C GLU A 30 -2.21 2.29 -2.26
N ILE A 31 -2.07 1.41 -3.24
CA ILE A 31 -1.24 0.19 -3.12
C ILE A 31 -0.05 0.32 -4.07
N ILE A 32 1.15 0.13 -3.55
CA ILE A 32 2.39 0.15 -4.35
C ILE A 32 3.23 -1.10 -4.11
N GLY A 33 3.86 -1.60 -5.19
CA GLY A 33 5.02 -2.48 -5.08
C GLY A 33 6.31 -1.65 -5.05
N HIS A 34 7.30 -2.03 -5.85
CA HIS A 34 8.58 -1.30 -6.00
C HIS A 34 8.48 0.13 -6.59
N GLY A 35 7.27 0.66 -6.81
CA GLY A 35 7.06 2.03 -7.27
C GLY A 35 7.48 2.36 -8.71
N SER A 36 7.92 1.37 -9.51
CA SER A 36 8.43 1.60 -10.88
C SER A 36 7.40 2.21 -11.85
N LYS A 37 6.11 2.18 -11.50
CA LYS A 37 5.00 2.69 -12.31
C LYS A 37 4.36 3.98 -11.77
N ARG A 38 4.89 4.59 -10.69
CA ARG A 38 4.29 5.80 -10.09
C ARG A 38 4.28 7.02 -11.01
N GLY A 39 5.13 7.04 -12.04
CA GLY A 39 5.13 8.08 -13.07
C GLY A 39 4.11 7.88 -14.18
N ILE A 40 3.31 6.80 -14.14
CA ILE A 40 2.36 6.45 -15.19
C ILE A 40 0.93 6.75 -14.71
N GLY A 41 0.19 7.54 -15.50
CA GLY A 41 -1.22 7.83 -15.23
C GLY A 41 -1.44 9.02 -14.30
N ARG A 42 -2.64 9.11 -13.71
CA ARG A 42 -2.98 10.15 -12.73
C ARG A 42 -2.48 9.73 -11.34
N PRO A 43 -1.96 10.66 -10.54
CA PRO A 43 -1.63 10.40 -9.13
C PRO A 43 -2.86 9.89 -8.37
N VAL A 44 -2.63 8.97 -7.43
CA VAL A 44 -3.67 8.49 -6.52
C VAL A 44 -3.74 9.44 -5.32
N GLU A 45 -4.92 9.98 -5.05
CA GLU A 45 -5.19 10.73 -3.82
C GLU A 45 -5.68 9.75 -2.76
N ALA A 46 -4.81 9.42 -1.80
CA ALA A 46 -5.10 8.47 -0.74
C ALA A 46 -4.62 8.98 0.62
N GLY A 47 -5.33 8.59 1.68
CA GLY A 47 -4.93 8.92 3.06
C GLY A 47 -3.73 8.10 3.54
N HIS A 48 -3.54 6.91 2.96
CA HIS A 48 -2.46 6.00 3.28
C HIS A 48 -1.91 5.33 2.02
N VAL A 49 -0.66 4.89 2.08
CA VAL A 49 -0.01 4.08 1.06
C VAL A 49 0.35 2.73 1.66
N LEU A 50 -0.18 1.65 1.08
CA LEU A 50 0.21 0.28 1.40
C LEU A 50 1.38 -0.13 0.50
N ASP A 51 2.58 -0.16 1.07
CA ASP A 51 3.81 -0.60 0.39
C ASP A 51 4.05 -2.10 0.59
N VAL A 52 3.75 -2.88 -0.46
CA VAL A 52 3.95 -4.34 -0.47
C VAL A 52 5.30 -4.76 -1.06
N SER A 53 6.22 -3.83 -1.32
CA SER A 53 7.55 -4.15 -1.89
C SER A 53 8.41 -5.06 -1.02
N GLY A 54 8.11 -5.16 0.29
CA GLY A 54 8.80 -6.05 1.20
C GLY A 54 8.30 -7.51 1.17
N LEU A 55 7.12 -7.76 0.59
CA LEU A 55 6.55 -9.10 0.51
C LEU A 55 7.21 -9.90 -0.62
N SER A 56 7.58 -11.13 -0.29
CA SER A 56 8.23 -12.09 -1.20
C SER A 56 7.69 -13.50 -0.92
N GLY A 57 8.11 -14.51 -1.69
CA GLY A 57 7.63 -15.89 -1.48
C GLY A 57 7.39 -16.69 -2.75
N VAL A 58 7.48 -16.04 -3.93
CA VAL A 58 7.51 -16.76 -5.21
C VAL A 58 8.93 -17.31 -5.43
N THR A 59 9.07 -18.63 -5.35
CA THR A 59 10.33 -19.37 -5.55
C THR A 59 10.28 -20.24 -6.81
N LEU A 60 11.46 -20.68 -7.29
CA LEU A 60 11.61 -21.60 -8.43
C LEU A 60 11.63 -23.07 -7.99
#